data_AF-K1XDM6-F1
#
_entry.id   AF-K1XDM6-F1
#
_cell.length_a   1.000
_cell.length_b   1.000
_cell.length_c   1.000
_cell.angle_alpha   90.00
_cell.angle_beta   90.00
_cell.angle_gamma   90.00
#
_symmetry.space_group_name_H-M   'P 1'
#
loop_
_entity.id
_entity.type
_entity.pdbx_description
1 polymer ?
#
loop_
_entity_poly.entity_id
_entity_poly.type
_entity_poly.pdbx_seq_one_letter_code
_entity_poly.pdbx_strand_id
1 'polypeptide(L)'
;MILKDMYLALKELFTQLYYEAFVKDERSAGFLKNTATVLIVCGLLFGSFYGFKFYIFSKESSAHKALNECVIEFSKVRNGAGSWKDVEVAFDAGYKNNSGSKLAPFFLVFKSDALFEQGKTKEAIEALGKALKVMSEKDDFYGAYKAKVALMQLDSADESVKKEGLDSLEKLADTNNSGQVVALYYLGLYSFDKNDTVNAKKYWQKLVQLDEEARKKDDSGIMSKVTKYVGVAREKLEQLS
;
A
#
# COMPACT_ATOMS: atom_id res chain seq x y z
N MET A 1 6.65 -19.91 0.00
CA MET A 1 6.65 -21.19 0.75
C MET A 1 5.86 -22.26 0.00
N ILE A 2 4.55 -22.08 -0.20
CA ILE A 2 3.64 -23.06 -0.85
C ILE A 2 4.17 -23.64 -2.19
N LEU A 3 4.72 -22.83 -3.10
CA LEU A 3 5.23 -23.32 -4.38
C LEU A 3 6.44 -24.27 -4.25
N LYS A 4 7.30 -24.04 -3.26
CA LYS A 4 8.50 -24.86 -3.03
C LYS A 4 8.10 -26.23 -2.48
N ASP A 5 7.16 -26.24 -1.55
CA ASP A 5 6.67 -27.47 -0.92
C ASP A 5 5.85 -28.30 -1.92
N MET A 6 5.03 -27.64 -2.74
CA MET A 6 4.29 -28.29 -3.84
C MET A 6 5.24 -28.87 -4.89
N TYR A 7 6.33 -28.16 -5.23
CA TYR A 7 7.35 -28.67 -6.14
C TYR A 7 8.07 -29.90 -5.57
N LEU A 8 8.44 -29.88 -4.30
CA LEU A 8 9.08 -31.02 -3.63
C LEU A 8 8.16 -32.25 -3.60
N ALA A 9 6.89 -32.06 -3.23
CA ALA A 9 5.89 -33.13 -3.24
C ALA A 9 5.66 -33.70 -4.65
N LEU A 10 5.55 -32.84 -5.67
CA LEU A 10 5.44 -33.29 -7.06
C LEU A 10 6.68 -34.06 -7.51
N LYS A 11 7.88 -33.62 -7.12
CA LYS A 11 9.14 -34.29 -7.44
C LYS A 11 9.22 -35.69 -6.82
N GLU A 12 8.85 -35.84 -5.55
CA GLU A 12 8.83 -37.14 -4.87
C GLU A 12 7.81 -38.09 -5.50
N LEU A 13 6.60 -37.59 -5.77
CA LEU A 13 5.53 -38.37 -6.41
C LEU A 13 5.93 -38.81 -7.83
N PHE A 14 6.57 -37.92 -8.61
CA PHE A 14 7.13 -38.28 -9.91
C PHE A 14 8.24 -39.33 -9.79
N THR A 15 9.11 -39.22 -8.77
CA THR A 15 10.21 -40.17 -8.57
C THR A 15 9.69 -41.56 -8.22
N GLN A 16 8.68 -41.65 -7.33
CA GLN A 16 8.03 -42.91 -6.97
C GLN A 16 7.30 -43.53 -8.17
N LEU A 17 6.47 -42.75 -8.87
CA LEU A 17 5.74 -43.23 -10.05
C LEU A 17 6.69 -43.67 -11.16
N TYR A 18 7.77 -42.91 -11.40
CA TYR A 18 8.78 -43.27 -12.38
C TYR A 18 9.47 -44.60 -12.01
N TYR A 19 9.86 -44.77 -10.74
CA TYR A 19 10.52 -45.99 -10.28
C TYR A 19 9.61 -47.23 -10.39
N GLU A 20 8.36 -47.13 -9.95
CA GLU A 20 7.41 -48.25 -10.03
C GLU A 20 7.05 -48.61 -11.47
N ALA A 21 6.90 -47.62 -12.34
CA ALA A 21 6.52 -47.83 -13.72
C ALA A 21 7.69 -48.34 -14.58
N PHE A 22 8.92 -47.91 -14.31
CA PHE A 22 10.10 -48.27 -15.11
C PHE A 22 10.73 -49.61 -14.70
N VAL A 23 10.69 -49.97 -13.41
CA VAL A 23 11.38 -51.17 -12.92
C VAL A 23 10.54 -52.45 -13.10
N LYS A 24 9.21 -52.35 -13.20
CA LYS A 24 8.34 -53.52 -12.99
C LYS A 24 7.69 -54.13 -14.23
N ASP A 25 7.55 -53.41 -15.36
CA ASP A 25 6.91 -54.00 -16.56
C ASP A 25 7.06 -53.13 -17.83
N GLU A 26 8.04 -53.41 -18.70
CA GLU A 26 8.29 -52.61 -19.91
C GLU A 26 7.25 -52.80 -21.03
N ARG A 27 6.27 -53.72 -20.91
CA ARG A 27 5.34 -54.04 -22.01
C ARG A 27 3.89 -54.30 -21.62
N SER A 28 3.45 -54.04 -20.39
CA SER A 28 2.01 -54.20 -20.08
C SER A 28 1.19 -52.97 -20.45
N ALA A 29 -0.01 -53.21 -20.99
CA ALA A 29 -1.01 -52.18 -21.27
C ALA A 29 -1.35 -51.32 -20.03
N GLY A 30 -1.03 -51.79 -18.81
CA GLY A 30 -1.14 -51.04 -17.57
C GLY A 30 -0.22 -49.82 -17.49
N PHE A 31 1.01 -49.91 -18.04
CA PHE A 31 1.96 -48.78 -18.05
C PHE A 31 1.40 -47.59 -18.83
N LEU A 32 0.95 -47.81 -20.07
CA LEU A 32 0.37 -46.76 -20.92
C LEU A 32 -0.84 -46.09 -20.27
N LYS A 33 -1.73 -46.88 -19.62
CA LYS A 33 -2.89 -46.35 -18.91
C LYS A 33 -2.49 -45.44 -17.74
N ASN A 34 -1.50 -45.85 -16.95
CA ASN A 34 -1.02 -45.08 -15.80
C ASN A 34 -0.31 -43.80 -16.25
N THR A 35 0.58 -43.89 -17.25
CA THR A 35 1.26 -42.71 -17.82
C THR A 35 0.25 -41.72 -18.40
N ALA A 36 -0.75 -42.17 -19.15
CA ALA A 36 -1.80 -41.30 -19.67
C ALA A 36 -2.58 -40.61 -18.54
N THR A 37 -2.92 -41.35 -17.48
CA THR A 37 -3.62 -40.79 -16.30
C THR A 37 -2.78 -39.70 -15.63
N VAL A 38 -1.49 -39.94 -15.41
CA VAL A 38 -0.56 -38.94 -14.85
C VAL A 38 -0.48 -37.70 -15.73
N LEU A 39 -0.33 -37.86 -17.04
CA LEU A 39 -0.27 -36.74 -17.98
C LEU A 39 -1.56 -35.91 -17.99
N ILE A 40 -2.72 -36.55 -17.92
CA ILE A 40 -4.02 -35.87 -17.81
C ILE A 40 -4.09 -35.06 -16.52
N VAL A 41 -3.74 -35.65 -15.38
CA VAL A 41 -3.73 -34.96 -14.09
C VAL A 41 -2.75 -33.78 -14.11
N CYS A 42 -1.54 -33.96 -14.64
CA CYS A 42 -0.58 -32.89 -14.81
C CYS A 42 -1.11 -31.76 -15.71
N GLY A 43 -1.76 -32.11 -16.82
CA GLY A 43 -2.39 -31.15 -17.73
C GLY A 43 -3.50 -30.33 -17.05
N LEU A 44 -4.34 -30.96 -16.25
CA LEU A 44 -5.39 -30.29 -15.49
C LEU A 44 -4.82 -29.36 -14.42
N LEU A 45 -3.78 -29.78 -13.69
CA LEU A 45 -3.11 -28.95 -12.68
C LEU A 45 -2.43 -27.74 -13.33
N PHE A 46 -1.73 -27.94 -14.44
CA PHE A 46 -1.08 -26.86 -15.18
C PHE A 46 -2.11 -25.90 -15.78
N GLY A 47 -3.15 -26.41 -16.42
CA GLY A 47 -4.26 -25.61 -16.95
C GLY A 47 -4.95 -24.78 -15.87
N SER A 48 -5.20 -25.36 -14.70
CA SER A 48 -5.78 -24.67 -13.55
C SER A 48 -4.88 -23.54 -13.03
N PHE A 49 -3.57 -23.78 -12.93
CA PHE A 49 -2.60 -22.78 -12.50
C PHE A 49 -2.52 -21.58 -13.48
N TYR A 50 -2.40 -21.85 -14.78
CA TYR A 50 -2.35 -20.79 -15.80
C TYR A 50 -3.69 -20.06 -15.94
N GLY A 51 -4.81 -20.78 -15.89
CA GLY A 51 -6.15 -20.19 -15.88
C GLY A 51 -6.35 -19.24 -14.70
N PHE A 52 -5.91 -19.63 -13.51
CA PHE A 52 -5.94 -18.77 -12.32
C PHE A 52 -5.03 -17.54 -12.46
N LYS A 53 -3.80 -17.70 -12.97
CA LYS A 53 -2.88 -16.59 -13.23
C LYS A 53 -3.43 -15.61 -14.26
N PHE A 54 -4.01 -16.12 -15.35
CA PHE A 54 -4.66 -15.32 -16.37
C PHE A 54 -5.87 -14.56 -15.83
N TYR A 55 -6.68 -15.22 -14.99
CA TYR A 55 -7.81 -14.58 -14.29
C TYR A 55 -7.36 -13.41 -13.40
N ILE A 56 -6.32 -13.60 -12.58
CA ILE A 56 -5.75 -12.52 -11.76
C ILE A 56 -5.25 -11.39 -12.67
N PHE A 57 -4.47 -11.72 -13.71
CA PHE A 57 -3.92 -10.72 -14.62
C PHE A 57 -5.02 -9.90 -15.31
N SER A 58 -6.07 -10.56 -15.81
CA SER A 58 -7.22 -9.90 -16.42
C SER A 58 -7.93 -8.97 -15.44
N LYS A 59 -8.10 -9.40 -14.18
CA LYS A 59 -8.72 -8.58 -13.15
C LYS A 59 -7.87 -7.35 -12.79
N GLU A 60 -6.56 -7.52 -12.64
CA GLU A 60 -5.64 -6.41 -12.37
C GLU A 60 -5.58 -5.44 -13.55
N SER A 61 -5.58 -5.92 -14.80
CA SER A 61 -5.62 -5.08 -15.99
C SER A 61 -6.92 -4.25 -16.06
N SER A 62 -8.07 -4.86 -15.77
CA SER A 62 -9.35 -4.16 -15.66
C SER A 62 -9.32 -3.08 -14.58
N ALA A 63 -8.76 -3.40 -13.40
CA ALA A 63 -8.63 -2.45 -12.30
C ALA A 63 -7.71 -1.27 -12.65
N HIS A 64 -6.59 -1.52 -13.34
CA HIS A 64 -5.70 -0.47 -13.84
C HIS A 64 -6.42 0.49 -14.79
N LYS A 65 -7.18 -0.05 -15.75
CA LYS A 65 -7.96 0.77 -16.69
C LYS A 65 -9.00 1.62 -15.96
N ALA A 66 -9.79 1.01 -15.08
CA ALA A 66 -10.81 1.70 -14.31
C ALA A 66 -10.22 2.78 -13.40
N LEU A 67 -9.09 2.49 -12.74
CA LEU A 67 -8.40 3.46 -11.90
C LEU A 67 -7.89 4.65 -12.73
N ASN A 68 -7.31 4.38 -13.90
CA ASN A 68 -6.82 5.43 -14.79
C ASN A 68 -7.95 6.36 -15.27
N GLU A 69 -9.11 5.80 -15.64
CA GLU A 69 -10.30 6.58 -16.00
C GLU A 69 -10.75 7.48 -14.84
N CYS A 70 -10.81 6.94 -13.61
CA CYS A 70 -11.16 7.73 -12.43
C CYS A 70 -10.15 8.84 -12.14
N VAL A 71 -8.84 8.57 -12.30
CA VAL A 71 -7.77 9.57 -12.08
C VAL A 71 -7.81 10.67 -13.14
N ILE A 72 -8.22 10.38 -14.38
CA ILE A 72 -8.44 11.39 -15.41
C ILE A 72 -9.56 12.35 -14.96
N GLU A 73 -10.68 11.84 -14.48
CA GLU A 73 -11.78 12.67 -13.95
C GLU A 73 -11.34 13.48 -12.73
N PHE A 74 -10.61 12.87 -11.80
CA PHE A 74 -10.01 13.56 -10.65
C PHE A 74 -9.14 14.75 -11.08
N SER A 75 -8.29 14.55 -12.10
CA SER A 75 -7.42 15.58 -12.65
C SER A 75 -8.22 16.73 -13.29
N LYS A 76 -9.30 16.43 -14.03
CA LYS A 76 -10.18 17.46 -14.59
C LYS A 76 -10.75 18.36 -13.49
N VAL A 77 -11.30 17.76 -12.43
CA VAL A 77 -11.91 18.53 -11.32
C VAL A 77 -10.87 19.38 -10.60
N ARG A 78 -9.65 18.86 -10.37
CA ARG A 78 -8.54 19.66 -9.82
C ARG A 78 -8.14 20.85 -10.69
N ASN A 79 -8.32 20.75 -12.00
CA ASN A 79 -8.07 21.85 -12.94
C ASN A 79 -9.31 22.75 -13.15
N GLY A 80 -10.31 22.67 -12.26
CA GLY A 80 -11.50 23.50 -12.30
C GLY A 80 -12.60 23.03 -13.27
N ALA A 81 -12.52 21.79 -13.77
CA ALA A 81 -13.51 21.25 -14.70
C ALA A 81 -14.22 20.01 -14.12
N GLY A 82 -15.52 20.11 -13.85
CA GLY A 82 -16.35 19.00 -13.37
C GLY A 82 -16.76 19.14 -11.89
N SER A 83 -17.11 18.02 -11.26
CA SER A 83 -17.67 17.97 -9.90
C SER A 83 -17.00 16.91 -9.04
N TRP A 84 -16.62 17.28 -7.81
CA TRP A 84 -16.06 16.34 -6.82
C TRP A 84 -17.01 15.20 -6.47
N LYS A 85 -18.33 15.44 -6.55
CA LYS A 85 -19.34 14.42 -6.33
C LYS A 85 -19.30 13.33 -7.41
N ASP A 86 -19.05 13.70 -8.66
CA ASP A 86 -18.96 12.74 -9.76
C ASP A 86 -17.69 11.89 -9.62
N VAL A 87 -16.60 12.52 -9.18
CA VAL A 87 -15.34 11.83 -8.85
C VAL A 87 -15.54 10.84 -7.71
N GLU A 88 -16.22 11.22 -6.62
CA GLU A 88 -16.58 10.33 -5.52
C GLU A 88 -17.37 9.10 -6.02
N VAL A 89 -18.39 9.32 -6.85
CA VAL A 89 -19.20 8.24 -7.44
C VAL A 89 -18.37 7.34 -8.34
N ALA A 90 -17.51 7.90 -9.18
CA ALA A 90 -16.62 7.14 -10.07
C ALA A 90 -15.68 6.22 -9.29
N PHE A 91 -15.01 6.75 -8.25
CA PHE A 91 -14.13 5.94 -7.41
C PHE A 91 -14.88 4.90 -6.57
N ASP A 92 -16.09 5.21 -6.10
CA ASP A 92 -16.92 4.24 -5.38
C ASP A 92 -17.34 3.06 -6.28
N ALA A 93 -17.77 3.35 -7.51
CA ALA A 93 -18.09 2.34 -8.52
C ALA A 93 -16.84 1.53 -8.92
N GLY A 94 -15.71 2.21 -9.14
CA GLY A 94 -14.42 1.60 -9.44
C GLY A 94 -13.98 0.62 -8.34
N TYR A 95 -14.09 1.01 -7.07
CA TYR A 95 -13.81 0.15 -5.93
C TYR A 95 -14.75 -1.06 -5.87
N LYS A 96 -16.07 -0.86 -5.98
CA LYS A 96 -17.05 -1.96 -5.93
C LYS A 96 -16.76 -3.03 -6.98
N ASN A 97 -16.45 -2.61 -8.21
CA ASN A 97 -16.17 -3.51 -9.33
C ASN A 97 -14.79 -4.16 -9.27
N ASN A 98 -13.83 -3.58 -8.54
CA ASN A 98 -12.44 -4.02 -8.50
C ASN A 98 -11.92 -4.29 -7.06
N SER A 99 -12.82 -4.54 -6.12
CA SER A 99 -12.50 -4.62 -4.67
C SER A 99 -11.50 -5.73 -4.30
N GLY A 100 -11.38 -6.76 -5.13
CA GLY A 100 -10.39 -7.83 -4.93
C GLY A 100 -9.17 -7.74 -5.84
N SER A 101 -8.86 -6.58 -6.40
CA SER A 101 -7.57 -6.29 -7.04
C SER A 101 -6.61 -5.67 -6.02
N LYS A 102 -5.31 -5.79 -6.25
CA LYS A 102 -4.28 -5.08 -5.46
C LYS A 102 -4.40 -3.56 -5.53
N LEU A 103 -5.13 -3.03 -6.51
CA LEU A 103 -5.38 -1.60 -6.67
C LEU A 103 -6.61 -1.11 -5.89
N ALA A 104 -7.41 -2.00 -5.32
CA ALA A 104 -8.59 -1.66 -4.54
C ALA A 104 -8.35 -0.55 -3.49
N PRO A 105 -7.23 -0.54 -2.72
CA PRO A 105 -6.98 0.52 -1.75
C PRO A 105 -6.86 1.91 -2.40
N PHE A 106 -6.32 2.02 -3.62
CA PHE A 106 -6.11 3.31 -4.26
C PHE A 106 -7.42 3.97 -4.70
N PHE A 107 -8.44 3.20 -5.08
CA PHE A 107 -9.77 3.76 -5.32
C PHE A 107 -10.32 4.46 -4.06
N LEU A 108 -10.12 3.85 -2.89
CA LEU A 108 -10.56 4.41 -1.62
C LEU A 108 -9.71 5.62 -1.19
N VAL A 109 -8.41 5.64 -1.48
CA VAL A 109 -7.54 6.80 -1.25
C VAL A 109 -8.05 8.00 -2.05
N PHE A 110 -8.25 7.86 -3.36
CA PHE A 110 -8.73 9.00 -4.17
C PHE A 110 -10.18 9.37 -3.85
N LYS A 111 -11.03 8.41 -3.48
CA LYS A 111 -12.36 8.69 -2.95
C LYS A 111 -12.28 9.55 -1.68
N SER A 112 -11.37 9.23 -0.76
CA SER A 112 -11.14 10.03 0.45
C SER A 112 -10.79 11.47 0.09
N ASP A 113 -9.98 11.68 -0.94
CA ASP A 113 -9.57 13.02 -1.37
C ASP A 113 -10.76 13.80 -1.94
N ALA A 114 -11.55 13.16 -2.80
CA ALA A 114 -12.77 13.75 -3.33
C ALA A 114 -13.81 14.06 -2.24
N LEU A 115 -13.90 13.24 -1.19
CA LEU A 115 -14.76 13.50 -0.03
C LEU A 115 -14.24 14.69 0.80
N PHE A 116 -12.94 14.74 1.04
CA PHE A 116 -12.31 15.83 1.79
C PHE A 116 -12.53 17.18 1.10
N GLU A 117 -12.36 17.25 -0.22
CA GLU A 117 -12.60 18.45 -1.03
C GLU A 117 -14.09 18.89 -1.04
N GLN A 118 -15.02 17.99 -0.71
CA GLN A 118 -16.43 18.31 -0.50
C GLN A 118 -16.76 18.77 0.93
N GLY A 119 -15.77 18.89 1.82
CA GLY A 119 -15.96 19.16 3.24
C GLY A 119 -16.49 17.97 4.05
N LYS A 120 -16.55 16.77 3.45
CA LYS A 120 -17.01 15.53 4.08
C LYS A 120 -15.86 14.83 4.82
N THR A 121 -15.27 15.51 5.81
CA THR A 121 -14.04 15.06 6.48
C THR A 121 -14.19 13.72 7.18
N LYS A 122 -15.35 13.45 7.82
CA LYS A 122 -15.60 12.18 8.51
C LYS A 122 -15.62 11.02 7.52
N GLU A 123 -16.37 11.15 6.43
CA GLU A 123 -16.42 10.12 5.39
C GLU A 123 -15.08 9.92 4.69
N ALA A 124 -14.28 10.98 4.54
CA ALA A 124 -12.92 10.90 4.02
C ALA A 124 -12.02 10.03 4.92
N ILE A 125 -11.99 10.32 6.22
CA ILE A 125 -11.25 9.53 7.22
C ILE A 125 -11.69 8.06 7.18
N GLU A 126 -13.00 7.79 7.09
CA GLU A 126 -13.51 6.43 7.00
C GLU A 126 -13.07 5.71 5.71
N ALA A 127 -13.13 6.39 4.56
CA ALA A 127 -12.70 5.83 3.27
C ALA A 127 -11.21 5.48 3.29
N LEU A 128 -10.37 6.39 3.79
CA LEU A 128 -8.93 6.16 3.88
C LEU A 128 -8.59 5.09 4.94
N GLY A 129 -9.32 5.05 6.05
CA GLY A 129 -9.21 3.98 7.05
C GLY A 129 -9.58 2.60 6.47
N LYS A 130 -10.59 2.51 5.61
CA LYS A 130 -10.90 1.28 4.86
C LYS A 130 -9.76 0.90 3.92
N ALA A 131 -9.14 1.86 3.23
CA ALA A 131 -7.98 1.61 2.37
C ALA A 131 -6.81 1.01 3.17
N LEU A 132 -6.48 1.57 4.34
CA LEU A 132 -5.40 1.09 5.19
C LEU A 132 -5.65 -0.34 5.72
N LYS A 133 -6.90 -0.71 6.00
CA LYS A 133 -7.24 -2.08 6.45
C LYS A 133 -6.96 -3.16 5.41
N VAL A 134 -6.98 -2.82 4.12
CA VAL A 134 -6.73 -3.77 3.03
C VAL A 134 -5.31 -3.67 2.45
N MET A 135 -4.59 -2.60 2.78
CA MET A 135 -3.20 -2.38 2.39
C MET A 135 -2.24 -3.15 3.30
N SER A 136 -1.09 -3.59 2.77
CA SER A 136 -0.07 -4.18 3.62
C SER A 136 0.66 -3.09 4.41
N GLU A 137 0.94 -3.32 5.68
CA GLU A 137 1.79 -2.39 6.45
C GLU A 137 3.22 -2.27 5.90
N LYS A 138 3.62 -3.23 5.06
CA LYS A 138 4.90 -3.24 4.35
C LYS A 138 4.88 -2.45 3.03
N ASP A 139 3.70 -1.99 2.59
CA ASP A 139 3.60 -1.19 1.36
C ASP A 139 4.22 0.19 1.61
N ASP A 140 5.00 0.68 0.64
CA ASP A 140 5.73 1.95 0.75
C ASP A 140 4.82 3.16 1.02
N PHE A 141 3.54 3.06 0.67
CA PHE A 141 2.55 4.13 0.85
C PHE A 141 1.79 4.06 2.18
N TYR A 142 1.85 2.94 2.91
CA TYR A 142 1.06 2.73 4.12
C TYR A 142 1.33 3.81 5.17
N GLY A 143 2.61 4.08 5.45
CA GLY A 143 3.03 5.10 6.40
C GLY A 143 2.53 6.50 6.02
N ALA A 144 2.66 6.87 4.74
CA ALA A 144 2.21 8.15 4.21
C ALA A 144 0.68 8.33 4.32
N TYR A 145 -0.11 7.30 3.98
CA TYR A 145 -1.57 7.36 4.11
C TYR A 145 -2.03 7.33 5.56
N LYS A 146 -1.34 6.61 6.44
CA LYS A 146 -1.62 6.65 7.88
C LYS A 146 -1.35 8.04 8.47
N ALA A 147 -0.26 8.70 8.03
CA ALA A 147 0.00 10.08 8.40
C ALA A 147 -1.12 11.02 7.88
N LYS A 148 -1.58 10.83 6.65
CA LYS A 148 -2.70 11.60 6.09
C LYS A 148 -3.99 11.48 6.89
N VAL A 149 -4.37 10.26 7.32
CA VAL A 149 -5.52 10.05 8.22
C VAL A 149 -5.33 10.85 9.52
N ALA A 150 -4.16 10.73 10.13
CA ALA A 150 -3.86 11.37 11.40
C ALA A 150 -3.92 12.92 11.30
N LEU A 151 -3.48 13.49 10.18
CA LEU A 151 -3.61 14.92 9.91
C LEU A 151 -5.08 15.34 9.72
N MET A 152 -5.86 14.58 8.95
CA MET A 152 -7.31 14.84 8.83
C MET A 152 -8.03 14.75 10.18
N GLN A 153 -7.59 13.86 11.06
CA GLN A 153 -8.12 13.73 12.42
C GLN A 153 -7.75 14.94 13.29
N LEU A 154 -6.53 15.48 13.17
CA LEU A 154 -6.11 16.70 13.87
C LEU A 154 -6.94 17.94 13.47
N ASP A 155 -7.39 17.99 12.22
CA ASP A 155 -8.25 19.07 11.71
C ASP A 155 -9.72 18.93 12.15
N SER A 156 -10.10 17.81 12.77
CA SER A 156 -11.47 17.59 13.28
C SER A 156 -11.82 18.59 14.38
N ALA A 157 -13.09 19.02 14.48
CA ALA A 157 -13.54 19.81 15.63
C ALA A 157 -13.71 18.99 16.93
N ASP A 158 -13.76 17.66 16.81
CA ASP A 158 -13.92 16.74 17.94
C ASP A 158 -12.56 16.47 18.60
N GLU A 159 -12.39 16.89 19.85
CA GLU A 159 -11.15 16.74 20.62
C GLU A 159 -10.74 15.27 20.83
N SER A 160 -11.68 14.33 20.89
CA SER A 160 -11.35 12.90 20.96
C SER A 160 -10.68 12.45 19.66
N VAL A 161 -11.23 12.86 18.52
CA VAL A 161 -10.67 12.54 17.20
C VAL A 161 -9.31 13.21 17.01
N LYS A 162 -9.15 14.47 17.44
CA LYS A 162 -7.83 15.14 17.42
C LYS A 162 -6.79 14.36 18.21
N LYS A 163 -7.15 13.92 19.41
CA LYS A 163 -6.24 13.13 20.25
C LYS A 163 -5.83 11.82 19.57
N GLU A 164 -6.77 11.12 18.93
CA GLU A 164 -6.44 9.92 18.13
C GLU A 164 -5.46 10.23 16.99
N GLY A 165 -5.64 11.37 16.32
CA GLY A 165 -4.72 11.85 15.28
C GLY A 165 -3.32 12.12 15.84
N LEU A 166 -3.23 12.80 16.97
CA LEU A 166 -1.96 13.09 17.64
C LEU A 166 -1.23 11.81 18.06
N ASP A 167 -1.94 10.90 18.76
CA ASP A 167 -1.40 9.60 19.19
C ASP A 167 -0.91 8.77 17.98
N SER A 168 -1.59 8.89 16.83
CA SER A 168 -1.21 8.21 15.59
C SER A 168 0.05 8.77 14.96
N LEU A 169 0.22 10.10 14.96
CA LEU A 169 1.45 10.74 14.50
C LEU A 169 2.62 10.41 15.41
N GLU A 170 2.44 10.44 16.74
CA GLU A 170 3.50 10.07 17.69
C GLU A 170 3.99 8.64 17.44
N LYS A 171 3.07 7.68 17.29
CA LYS A 171 3.44 6.30 16.93
C LYS A 171 4.20 6.23 15.61
N LEU A 172 3.77 6.97 14.58
CA LEU A 172 4.43 7.00 13.28
C LEU A 172 5.85 7.58 13.35
N ALA A 173 6.08 8.59 14.19
CA ALA A 173 7.39 9.22 14.39
C ALA A 173 8.45 8.25 14.95
N ASP A 174 8.03 7.14 15.55
CA ASP A 174 8.91 6.09 16.08
C ASP A 174 9.04 4.87 15.17
N THR A 175 8.40 4.88 14.00
CA THR A 175 8.55 3.83 12.98
C THR A 175 9.68 4.14 12.00
N ASN A 176 10.16 3.15 11.23
CA ASN A 176 11.11 3.34 10.12
C ASN A 176 10.40 3.16 8.76
N ASN A 177 9.29 3.86 8.54
CA ASN A 177 8.52 3.81 7.29
C ASN A 177 8.34 5.22 6.70
N SER A 178 7.70 5.29 5.52
CA SER A 178 7.48 6.55 4.79
C SER A 178 6.66 7.61 5.56
N GLY A 179 5.92 7.21 6.59
CA GLY A 179 5.14 8.11 7.44
C GLY A 179 5.97 8.82 8.52
N GLN A 180 7.15 8.31 8.87
CA GLN A 180 7.97 8.84 9.97
C GLN A 180 8.34 10.31 9.74
N VAL A 181 8.81 10.64 8.55
CA VAL A 181 9.24 11.99 8.16
C VAL A 181 8.07 12.98 8.25
N VAL A 182 6.91 12.60 7.71
CA VAL A 182 5.70 13.41 7.73
C VAL A 182 5.24 13.63 9.18
N ALA A 183 5.22 12.56 9.98
CA ALA A 183 4.82 12.64 11.38
C ALA A 183 5.72 13.55 12.21
N LEU A 184 7.05 13.41 12.12
CA LEU A 184 7.99 14.27 12.84
C LEU A 184 7.84 15.75 12.45
N TYR A 185 7.64 16.03 11.16
CA TYR A 185 7.45 17.40 10.69
C TYR A 185 6.20 18.04 11.30
N TYR A 186 5.05 17.36 11.20
CA TYR A 186 3.78 17.90 11.69
C TYR A 186 3.65 17.88 13.21
N LEU A 187 4.28 16.93 13.92
CA LEU A 187 4.39 16.99 15.39
C LEU A 187 5.19 18.21 15.83
N GLY A 188 6.28 18.53 15.13
CA GLY A 188 7.04 19.75 15.40
C GLY A 188 6.23 21.02 15.19
N LEU A 189 5.46 21.11 14.09
CA LEU A 189 4.54 22.22 13.85
C LEU A 189 3.47 22.33 14.93
N TYR A 190 2.82 21.20 15.27
CA TYR A 190 1.80 21.15 16.30
C TYR A 190 2.33 21.62 17.67
N SER A 191 3.51 21.15 18.09
CA SER A 191 4.14 21.61 19.33
C SER A 191 4.50 23.09 19.28
N PHE A 192 5.00 23.58 18.15
CA PHE A 192 5.35 24.99 17.96
C PHE A 192 4.12 25.90 18.10
N ASP A 193 3.00 25.54 17.47
CA ASP A 193 1.74 26.30 17.55
C ASP A 193 1.15 26.32 18.97
N LYS A 194 1.51 25.33 19.81
CA LYS A 194 1.16 25.28 21.24
C LYS A 194 2.16 26.02 22.14
N ASN A 195 3.14 26.72 21.58
CA ASN A 195 4.27 27.33 22.28
C ASN A 195 5.13 26.32 23.09
N ASP A 196 5.05 25.03 22.75
CA ASP A 196 5.91 23.99 23.31
C ASP A 196 7.18 23.86 22.46
N THR A 197 8.06 24.85 22.62
CA THR A 197 9.30 24.96 21.85
C THR A 197 10.27 23.81 22.13
N VAL A 198 10.17 23.18 23.31
CA VAL A 198 11.00 22.04 23.72
C VAL A 198 10.66 20.82 22.86
N ASN A 199 9.38 20.45 22.75
CA ASN A 199 8.98 19.32 21.92
C ASN A 199 9.11 19.63 20.42
N ALA A 200 8.81 20.87 20.00
CA ALA A 200 9.02 21.29 18.61
C ALA A 200 10.48 21.06 18.17
N LYS A 201 11.44 21.54 18.98
CA LYS A 201 12.88 21.35 18.74
C LYS A 201 13.25 19.87 18.71
N LYS A 202 12.75 19.08 19.66
CA LYS A 202 13.00 17.62 19.73
C LYS A 202 12.59 16.91 18.43
N TYR A 203 11.37 17.14 17.93
CA TYR A 203 10.88 16.47 16.72
C TYR A 203 11.63 16.89 15.47
N TRP A 204 11.89 18.19 15.29
CA TRP A 204 12.64 18.68 14.14
C TRP A 204 14.11 18.27 14.16
N GLN A 205 14.76 18.21 15.33
CA GLN A 205 16.12 17.67 15.45
C GLN A 205 16.17 16.19 15.05
N LYS A 206 15.22 15.38 15.51
CA LYS A 206 15.11 13.97 15.09
C LYS A 206 14.92 13.84 13.58
N LEU A 207 14.11 14.70 12.97
CA LEU A 207 13.92 14.75 11.51
C LEU A 207 15.22 15.09 10.77
N VAL A 208 15.99 16.08 11.25
CA VAL A 208 17.29 16.46 10.66
C VAL A 208 18.30 15.33 10.78
N GLN A 209 18.36 14.66 11.93
CA GLN A 209 19.24 13.50 12.16
C GLN A 209 18.94 12.36 11.18
N LEU A 210 17.66 12.04 10.95
CA LEU A 210 17.27 11.01 9.98
C LEU A 210 17.75 11.33 8.56
N ASP A 211 17.67 12.60 8.13
CA ASP A 211 18.19 13.04 6.83
C ASP A 211 19.72 12.90 6.75
N GLU A 212 20.44 13.27 7.80
CA GLU A 212 21.90 13.11 7.86
C GLU A 212 22.33 11.65 7.80
N GLU A 213 21.64 10.77 8.53
CA GLU A 213 21.88 9.33 8.49
C GLU A 213 21.57 8.72 7.12
N ALA A 214 20.48 9.17 6.48
CA ALA A 214 20.12 8.72 5.13
C ALA A 214 21.20 9.14 4.11
N ARG A 215 21.68 10.39 4.16
CA ARG A 215 22.76 10.88 3.29
C ARG A 215 24.08 10.12 3.46
N LYS A 216 24.40 9.68 4.68
CA LYS A 216 25.61 8.87 4.94
C LYS A 216 25.53 7.46 4.36
N LYS A 217 24.33 6.91 4.20
CA LYS A 217 24.10 5.55 3.68
C LYS A 217 23.96 5.53 2.16
N ASP A 218 23.56 6.65 1.56
CA ASP A 218 23.32 6.77 0.13
C ASP A 218 24.56 7.28 -0.61
N ASP A 219 25.51 6.38 -0.90
CA ASP A 219 26.66 6.65 -1.77
C ASP A 219 26.25 6.98 -3.21
N SER A 220 24.98 6.74 -3.59
CA SER A 220 24.48 6.91 -4.96
C SER A 220 23.84 8.27 -5.24
N GLY A 221 23.52 9.07 -4.20
CA GLY A 221 22.93 10.41 -4.34
C GLY A 221 21.47 10.45 -4.83
N ILE A 222 20.75 9.32 -4.80
CA ILE A 222 19.41 9.18 -5.41
C ILE A 222 18.27 9.43 -4.41
N MET A 223 18.51 9.44 -3.10
CA MET A 223 17.46 9.48 -2.07
C MET A 223 17.55 10.69 -1.15
N SER A 224 17.29 11.88 -1.69
CA SER A 224 16.89 13.04 -0.86
C SER A 224 15.41 13.42 -1.05
N LYS A 225 14.51 12.42 -0.97
CA LYS A 225 13.05 12.67 -0.91
C LYS A 225 12.61 13.36 0.39
N VAL A 226 13.50 13.46 1.37
CA VAL A 226 13.28 14.12 2.67
C VAL A 226 13.50 15.64 2.60
N THR A 227 14.04 16.15 1.49
CA THR A 227 14.54 17.54 1.35
C THR A 227 13.58 18.62 1.81
N LYS A 228 12.30 18.58 1.39
CA LYS A 228 11.39 19.70 1.63
C LYS A 228 11.09 19.89 3.12
N TYR A 229 10.76 18.82 3.84
CA TYR A 229 10.41 18.91 5.26
C TYR A 229 11.63 19.25 6.12
N VAL A 230 12.80 18.70 5.77
CA VAL A 230 14.05 18.95 6.50
C VAL A 230 14.52 20.39 6.34
N GLY A 231 14.40 20.97 5.15
CA GLY A 231 14.76 22.38 4.91
C GLY A 231 13.96 23.31 5.82
N VAL A 232 12.64 23.14 5.86
CA VAL A 232 11.76 23.93 6.74
C VAL A 232 12.04 23.65 8.22
N ALA A 233 12.30 22.41 8.60
CA ALA A 233 12.66 22.06 9.97
C ALA A 233 13.97 22.73 10.43
N ARG A 234 14.99 22.83 9.56
CA ARG A 234 16.23 23.55 9.87
C ARG A 234 16.00 25.04 10.09
N GLU A 235 15.26 25.69 9.19
CA GLU A 235 14.90 27.10 9.32
C GLU A 235 14.15 27.37 10.64
N LYS A 236 13.22 26.47 11.00
CA LYS A 236 12.47 26.58 12.25
C LYS A 236 13.32 26.36 13.50
N LEU A 237 14.33 25.49 13.42
CA LEU A 237 15.28 25.29 14.52
C LEU A 237 16.16 26.52 14.76
N GLU A 238 16.54 27.24 13.70
CA GLU A 238 17.27 28.52 13.79
C GLU A 238 16.41 29.63 14.42
N GLN A 239 15.10 29.64 14.17
CA GLN A 239 14.17 30.58 14.81
C GLN A 239 14.00 30.31 16.32
N LEU A 240 14.29 29.09 16.78
CA LEU A 240 14.16 28.65 18.17
C LEU A 240 15.48 28.68 18.96
N SER A 241 16.60 29.09 18.34
CA SER A 241 17.92 29.22 18.97
C SER A 241 18.15 30.62 19.50
#